data_AF-A6Q8N1-F1
#
_entry.id   AF-A6Q8N1-F1
#
_cell.length_a   1.000
_cell.length_b   1.000
_cell.length_c   1.000
_cell.angle_alpha   90.00
_cell.angle_beta   90.00
_cell.angle_gamma   90.00
#
_symmetry.space_group_name_H-M   'P 1'
#
loop_
_entity.id
_entity.type
_entity.pdbx_description
1 polymer ?
#
loop_
_entity_poly.entity_id
_entity_poly.type
_entity_poly.pdbx_seq_one_letter_code
_entity_poly.pdbx_strand_id
1 'polypeptide(L)'
;MEKMVDCRALRILGVSVSILLLWNGVCDYIYGYSSQLSGAAYFSPAVLDVVSTAGGRPHWMVMMAQTAGWLYPIYALSYLPWWVGMRRAGFWLGTVPLLLLAYSLVMIGGIQHAGWAFLSVLEQAKEAVGSSDPLFFNTAQTYITEHFVMGDLTAMIAFNLGAIWHAVALLSGKTIFPRWFVLFSPFGVLTITLVAGAISPAPIAGYFIALFGTWFMLIPLIASTVWVQRHLCRGNKPDNSR
;
A
#
# COMPACT_ATOMS: atom_id res chain seq x y z
N MET A 1 9.11 26.18 19.53
CA MET A 1 7.65 26.44 19.62
C MET A 1 6.92 25.19 19.11
N GLU A 2 6.71 24.20 19.98
CA GLU A 2 6.01 22.97 19.61
C GLU A 2 4.50 23.28 19.62
N LYS A 3 3.93 23.68 18.47
CA LYS A 3 2.47 23.79 18.35
C LYS A 3 1.90 22.43 18.75
N MET A 4 0.99 22.43 19.74
CA MET A 4 0.26 21.23 20.14
C MET A 4 -0.35 20.61 18.88
N VAL A 5 -0.04 19.34 18.68
CA VAL A 5 -0.66 18.53 17.63
C VAL A 5 -2.15 18.43 17.98
N ASP A 6 -3.03 18.84 17.08
CA ASP A 6 -4.48 18.69 17.28
C ASP A 6 -4.84 17.20 17.21
N CYS A 7 -5.01 16.62 18.39
CA CYS A 7 -5.38 15.24 18.61
C CYS A 7 -6.72 14.84 17.99
N ARG A 8 -7.66 15.77 17.91
CA ARG A 8 -8.96 15.53 17.29
C ARG A 8 -8.78 15.40 15.78
N ALA A 9 -8.00 16.30 15.18
CA ALA A 9 -7.68 16.25 13.75
C ALA A 9 -6.96 14.95 13.36
N LEU A 10 -5.94 14.53 14.12
CA LEU A 10 -5.23 13.26 13.86
C LEU A 10 -6.15 12.04 13.96
N ARG A 11 -7.08 12.03 14.93
CA ARG A 11 -8.05 10.94 15.04
C ARG A 11 -8.99 10.89 13.85
N ILE A 12 -9.54 12.04 13.45
CA ILE A 12 -10.42 12.14 12.28
C ILE A 12 -9.68 11.66 11.04
N LEU A 13 -8.46 12.16 10.82
CA LEU A 13 -7.61 11.74 9.71
C LEU A 13 -7.40 10.22 9.71
N GLY A 14 -6.97 9.65 10.84
CA GLY A 14 -6.70 8.21 10.93
C GLY A 14 -7.94 7.36 10.63
N VAL A 15 -9.12 7.75 11.13
CA VAL A 15 -10.38 7.05 10.84
C VAL A 15 -10.76 7.19 9.36
N SER A 16 -10.78 8.42 8.83
CA SER A 16 -11.18 8.67 7.45
C SER A 16 -10.26 7.98 6.46
N VAL A 17 -8.95 8.08 6.63
CA VAL A 17 -7.99 7.42 5.74
C VAL A 17 -8.06 5.89 5.88
N SER A 18 -8.30 5.33 7.08
CA SER A 18 -8.48 3.88 7.23
C SER A 18 -9.67 3.34 6.44
N ILE A 19 -10.80 4.06 6.41
CA ILE A 19 -11.96 3.69 5.61
C ILE A 19 -11.61 3.65 4.12
N LEU A 20 -10.88 4.65 3.64
CA LEU A 20 -10.48 4.70 2.22
C LEU A 20 -9.42 3.63 1.89
N LEU A 21 -8.52 3.30 2.82
CA LEU A 21 -7.59 2.19 2.64
C LEU A 21 -8.29 0.82 2.62
N LEU A 22 -9.40 0.65 3.35
CA LEU A 22 -10.24 -0.54 3.22
C LEU A 22 -10.87 -0.63 1.82
N TRP A 23 -11.29 0.50 1.25
CA TRP A 23 -11.72 0.55 -0.15
C TRP A 23 -10.59 0.18 -1.12
N ASN A 24 -9.35 0.62 -0.85
CA ASN A 24 -8.19 0.14 -1.59
C ASN A 24 -8.08 -1.39 -1.56
N GLY A 25 -8.33 -2.01 -0.40
CA GLY A 25 -8.33 -3.48 -0.25
C GLY A 25 -9.37 -4.18 -1.12
N VAL A 26 -10.54 -3.59 -1.28
CA VAL A 26 -11.54 -4.13 -2.23
C VAL A 26 -11.02 -4.06 -3.66
N CYS A 27 -10.31 -3.00 -4.03
CA CYS A 27 -9.76 -2.82 -5.37
C CYS A 27 -8.57 -3.75 -5.62
N ASP A 28 -7.65 -3.89 -4.67
CA ASP A 28 -6.57 -4.88 -4.67
C ASP A 28 -7.11 -6.30 -4.85
N TYR A 29 -8.20 -6.63 -4.15
CA TYR A 29 -8.90 -7.92 -4.30
C TYR A 29 -9.44 -8.12 -5.73
N ILE A 30 -10.05 -7.10 -6.32
CA ILE A 30 -10.58 -7.17 -7.70
C ILE A 30 -9.44 -7.45 -8.69
N TYR A 31 -8.25 -6.87 -8.51
CA TYR A 31 -7.16 -7.11 -9.45
C TYR A 31 -6.40 -8.40 -9.20
N GLY A 32 -5.89 -8.57 -7.97
CA GLY A 32 -4.86 -9.56 -7.67
C GLY A 32 -5.40 -10.88 -7.14
N TYR A 33 -6.61 -10.93 -6.58
CA TYR A 33 -7.09 -12.15 -5.93
C TYR A 33 -7.33 -13.28 -6.93
N SER A 34 -6.91 -14.48 -6.57
CA SER A 34 -7.32 -15.71 -7.23
C SER A 34 -7.53 -16.80 -6.18
N SER A 35 -8.66 -17.50 -6.29
CA SER A 35 -8.98 -18.64 -5.44
C SER A 35 -8.14 -19.88 -5.76
N GLN A 36 -7.40 -19.86 -6.88
CA GLN A 36 -6.60 -20.99 -7.36
C GLN A 36 -5.10 -20.86 -7.02
N LEU A 37 -4.65 -19.64 -6.70
CA LEU A 37 -3.24 -19.41 -6.37
C LEU A 37 -3.00 -19.65 -4.87
N SER A 38 -2.07 -20.55 -4.56
CA SER A 38 -1.48 -20.72 -3.23
C SER A 38 -0.27 -19.78 -3.06
N GLY A 39 0.25 -19.67 -1.84
CA GLY A 39 1.27 -18.67 -1.47
C GLY A 39 2.40 -18.49 -2.48
N ALA A 40 3.16 -19.55 -2.79
CA ALA A 40 4.27 -19.48 -3.74
C ALA A 40 3.83 -19.14 -5.17
N ALA A 41 2.60 -19.51 -5.57
CA ALA A 41 2.09 -19.27 -6.91
C ALA A 41 1.87 -17.78 -7.20
N TYR A 42 1.60 -16.96 -6.18
CA TYR A 42 1.55 -15.49 -6.31
C TYR A 42 2.90 -14.85 -6.65
N PHE A 43 4.01 -15.55 -6.45
CA PHE A 43 5.36 -15.09 -6.81
C PHE A 43 5.86 -15.71 -8.12
N SER A 44 4.95 -16.29 -8.90
CA SER A 44 5.22 -16.92 -10.19
C SER A 44 4.56 -16.14 -11.33
N PRO A 45 4.88 -16.41 -12.59
CA PRO A 45 4.21 -15.79 -13.73
C PRO A 45 2.67 -15.96 -13.73
N ALA A 46 2.12 -16.94 -13.03
CA ALA A 46 0.68 -17.16 -12.93
C ALA A 46 -0.10 -15.95 -12.37
N VAL A 47 0.54 -15.08 -11.57
CA VAL A 47 -0.11 -13.84 -11.09
C VAL A 47 -0.32 -12.85 -12.24
N LEU A 48 0.57 -12.82 -13.23
CA LEU A 48 0.43 -11.95 -14.39
C LEU A 48 -0.77 -12.38 -15.23
N ASP A 49 -1.04 -13.68 -15.35
CA ASP A 49 -2.23 -14.20 -16.03
C ASP A 49 -3.51 -13.74 -15.32
N VAL A 50 -3.54 -13.77 -13.99
CA VAL A 50 -4.69 -13.27 -13.22
C VAL A 50 -4.92 -11.78 -13.49
N VAL A 51 -3.86 -10.97 -13.53
CA VAL A 51 -3.97 -9.53 -13.76
C VAL A 51 -4.35 -9.23 -15.21
N SER A 52 -3.69 -9.84 -16.19
CA SER A 52 -3.90 -9.59 -17.63
C SER A 52 -5.27 -10.06 -18.12
N THR A 53 -5.82 -11.11 -17.51
CA THR A 53 -7.20 -11.58 -17.81
C THR A 53 -8.24 -10.95 -16.89
N ALA A 54 -7.84 -10.09 -15.95
CA ALA A 54 -8.64 -9.65 -14.82
C ALA A 54 -9.28 -10.80 -14.02
N GLY A 55 -8.74 -12.03 -14.14
CA GLY A 55 -9.34 -13.26 -13.61
C GLY A 55 -10.76 -13.51 -14.11
N GLY A 56 -11.09 -13.08 -15.33
CA GLY A 56 -12.42 -13.19 -15.92
C GLY A 56 -13.46 -12.24 -15.33
N ARG A 57 -13.03 -11.20 -14.60
CA ARG A 57 -13.95 -10.20 -14.04
C ARG A 57 -14.47 -9.25 -15.12
N PRO A 58 -15.72 -8.79 -15.04
CA PRO A 58 -16.29 -7.88 -16.02
C PRO A 58 -15.61 -6.51 -15.99
N HIS A 59 -15.53 -5.87 -17.16
CA HIS A 59 -14.83 -4.59 -17.36
C HIS A 59 -15.21 -3.48 -16.36
N TRP A 60 -16.49 -3.38 -16.00
CA TRP A 60 -16.93 -2.35 -15.05
C TRP A 60 -16.32 -2.53 -13.64
N MET A 61 -16.02 -3.76 -13.21
CA MET A 61 -15.34 -4.00 -11.93
C MET A 61 -13.89 -3.53 -12.00
N VAL A 62 -13.22 -3.78 -13.13
CA VAL A 62 -11.85 -3.31 -13.38
C VAL A 62 -11.80 -1.78 -13.39
N MET A 63 -12.73 -1.11 -14.08
CA MET A 63 -12.85 0.36 -14.07
C MET A 63 -13.10 0.89 -12.65
N MET A 64 -13.94 0.23 -11.86
CA MET A 64 -14.19 0.60 -10.47
C MET A 64 -12.92 0.48 -9.63
N ALA A 65 -12.19 -0.63 -9.75
CA ALA A 65 -10.95 -0.86 -9.01
C ALA A 65 -9.84 0.14 -9.38
N GLN A 66 -9.84 0.64 -10.62
CA GLN A 66 -8.91 1.67 -11.08
C GLN A 66 -9.08 2.98 -10.31
N THR A 67 -10.31 3.31 -9.88
CA THR A 67 -10.60 4.58 -9.18
C THR A 67 -9.87 4.70 -7.83
N ALA A 68 -9.52 3.59 -7.18
CA ALA A 68 -8.71 3.62 -5.97
C ALA A 68 -7.32 4.23 -6.21
N GLY A 69 -6.77 4.10 -7.43
CA GLY A 69 -5.52 4.73 -7.83
C GLY A 69 -5.53 6.25 -7.65
N TRP A 70 -6.69 6.90 -7.86
CA TRP A 70 -6.83 8.36 -7.71
C TRP A 70 -6.78 8.84 -6.26
N LEU A 71 -6.99 7.94 -5.30
CA LEU A 71 -7.02 8.25 -3.88
C LEU A 71 -5.63 8.15 -3.22
N TYR A 72 -4.59 7.69 -3.93
CA TYR A 72 -3.24 7.54 -3.37
C TYR A 72 -2.60 8.83 -2.82
N PRO A 73 -2.81 10.01 -3.41
CA PRO A 73 -2.41 11.27 -2.76
C PRO A 73 -3.04 11.46 -1.37
N ILE A 74 -4.28 10.99 -1.18
CA ILE A 74 -4.97 11.01 0.11
C ILE A 74 -4.42 9.90 1.03
N TYR A 75 -4.12 8.71 0.48
CA TYR A 75 -3.51 7.61 1.24
C TYR A 75 -2.13 7.99 1.78
N ALA A 76 -1.37 8.87 1.11
CA ALA A 76 -0.10 9.38 1.60
C ALA A 76 -0.22 10.16 2.92
N LEU A 77 -1.41 10.66 3.25
CA LEU A 77 -1.68 11.25 4.58
C LEU A 77 -1.59 10.22 5.71
N SER A 78 -1.59 8.91 5.39
CA SER A 78 -1.33 7.86 6.37
C SER A 78 0.06 7.96 7.03
N TYR A 79 1.00 8.68 6.40
CA TYR A 79 2.32 8.95 6.96
C TYR A 79 2.36 10.16 7.89
N LEU A 80 1.27 10.95 8.01
CA LEU A 80 1.26 12.10 8.91
C LEU A 80 1.40 11.70 10.40
N PRO A 81 0.65 10.70 10.93
CA PRO A 81 0.85 10.23 12.30
C PRO A 81 2.27 9.67 12.52
N TRP A 82 2.84 9.01 11.52
CA TRP A 82 4.24 8.57 11.55
C TRP A 82 5.20 9.75 11.64
N TRP A 83 5.03 10.78 10.81
CA TRP A 83 5.87 11.97 10.84
C TRP A 83 5.82 12.66 12.21
N VAL A 84 4.63 12.79 12.80
CA VAL A 84 4.46 13.33 14.15
C VAL A 84 5.30 12.55 15.17
N GLY A 85 5.30 11.21 15.09
CA GLY A 85 6.06 10.40 16.02
C GLY A 85 7.55 10.28 15.72
N MET A 86 7.95 10.44 14.46
CA MET A 86 9.34 10.29 14.03
C MET A 86 10.13 11.60 14.01
N ARG A 87 9.48 12.77 13.95
CA ARG A 87 10.15 14.08 13.78
C ARG A 87 11.26 14.37 14.80
N ARG A 88 11.21 13.78 16.00
CA ARG A 88 12.28 13.90 17.02
C ARG A 88 13.61 13.28 16.59
N ALA A 89 13.59 12.32 15.67
CA ALA A 89 14.78 11.69 15.13
C ALA A 89 15.54 12.57 14.11
N GLY A 90 15.02 13.76 13.79
CA GLY A 90 15.62 14.72 12.87
C GLY A 90 15.28 14.45 11.40
N PHE A 91 15.91 15.19 10.50
CA PHE A 91 15.60 15.14 9.06
C PHE A 91 15.87 13.76 8.45
N TRP A 92 17.08 13.22 8.66
CA TRP A 92 17.53 11.97 8.03
C TRP A 92 16.80 10.72 8.52
N LEU A 93 16.50 10.63 9.81
CA LEU A 93 15.83 9.45 10.38
C LEU A 93 14.31 9.65 10.49
N GLY A 94 13.81 10.89 10.51
CA GLY A 94 12.38 11.14 10.64
C GLY A 94 11.69 11.51 9.33
N THR A 95 12.27 12.44 8.55
CA THR A 95 11.58 13.05 7.40
C THR A 95 11.85 12.30 6.11
N VAL A 96 13.12 12.04 5.78
CA VAL A 96 13.53 11.36 4.54
C VAL A 96 12.83 10.02 4.31
N PRO A 97 12.82 9.05 5.25
CA PRO A 97 12.14 7.78 5.02
C PRO A 97 10.64 7.93 4.74
N LEU A 98 9.97 8.90 5.39
CA LEU A 98 8.55 9.15 5.17
C LEU A 98 8.27 9.83 3.83
N LEU A 99 9.16 10.69 3.35
CA LEU A 99 9.07 11.27 2.02
C LEU A 99 9.23 10.20 0.94
N LEU A 100 10.19 9.28 1.11
CA LEU A 100 10.37 8.15 0.20
C LEU A 100 9.13 7.25 0.16
N LEU A 101 8.56 6.94 1.32
CA LEU A 101 7.33 6.15 1.44
C LEU A 101 6.10 6.85 0.84
N ALA A 102 5.95 8.16 1.08
CA ALA A 102 4.87 8.95 0.49
C ALA A 102 5.00 9.03 -1.04
N TYR A 103 6.23 9.26 -1.53
CA TYR A 103 6.54 9.24 -2.96
C TYR A 103 6.24 7.89 -3.58
N SER A 104 6.74 6.79 -3.00
CA SER A 104 6.49 5.45 -3.52
C SER A 104 5.01 5.14 -3.56
N LEU A 105 4.26 5.58 -2.54
CA LEU A 105 2.83 5.37 -2.49
C LEU A 105 2.13 6.08 -3.65
N VAL A 106 2.38 7.37 -3.87
CA VAL A 106 1.79 8.10 -5.00
C VAL A 106 2.15 7.47 -6.35
N MET A 107 3.40 6.99 -6.51
CA MET A 107 3.84 6.28 -7.71
C MET A 107 3.10 4.95 -7.90
N ILE A 108 2.94 4.16 -6.83
CA ILE A 108 2.17 2.91 -6.83
C ILE A 108 0.74 3.17 -7.29
N GLY A 109 0.08 4.22 -6.79
CA GLY A 109 -1.28 4.56 -7.22
C GLY A 109 -1.40 4.86 -8.71
N GLY A 110 -0.43 5.62 -9.23
CA GLY A 110 -0.37 5.97 -10.65
C GLY A 110 -0.04 4.79 -11.55
N ILE A 111 0.86 3.90 -11.13
CA ILE A 111 1.38 2.81 -11.97
C ILE A 111 0.65 1.48 -11.73
N GLN A 112 0.38 1.08 -10.50
CA GLN A 112 -0.23 -0.21 -10.21
C GLN A 112 -1.71 -0.24 -10.56
N HIS A 113 -2.54 0.67 -10.04
CA HIS A 113 -3.98 0.63 -10.35
C HIS A 113 -4.29 0.96 -11.82
N ALA A 114 -3.64 1.98 -12.38
CA ALA A 114 -3.82 2.29 -13.79
C ALA A 114 -3.16 1.22 -14.69
N GLY A 115 -1.96 0.77 -14.33
CA GLY A 115 -1.23 -0.24 -15.11
C GLY A 115 -1.92 -1.59 -15.10
N TRP A 116 -2.44 -2.07 -13.97
CA TRP A 116 -3.24 -3.29 -13.90
C TRP A 116 -4.52 -3.17 -14.74
N ALA A 117 -5.18 -2.01 -14.72
CA ALA A 117 -6.28 -1.76 -15.65
C ALA A 117 -5.82 -1.91 -17.11
N PHE A 118 -4.75 -1.22 -17.52
CA PHE A 118 -4.23 -1.29 -18.89
C PHE A 118 -3.77 -2.67 -19.32
N LEU A 119 -3.12 -3.43 -18.43
CA LEU A 119 -2.70 -4.82 -18.67
C LEU A 119 -3.87 -5.73 -19.00
N SER A 120 -5.07 -5.41 -18.50
CA SER A 120 -6.28 -6.18 -18.75
C SER A 120 -7.11 -5.72 -19.94
N VAL A 121 -6.85 -4.51 -20.48
CA VAL A 121 -7.68 -3.91 -21.54
C VAL A 121 -7.57 -4.70 -22.85
N LEU A 122 -6.38 -5.16 -23.21
CA LEU A 122 -6.16 -5.83 -24.50
C LEU A 122 -6.90 -7.16 -24.60
N GLU A 123 -6.84 -8.02 -23.57
CA GLU A 123 -7.58 -9.27 -23.57
C GLU A 123 -9.10 -9.04 -23.54
N GLN A 124 -9.58 -8.06 -22.77
CA GLN A 124 -11.01 -7.69 -22.77
C GLN A 124 -11.48 -7.15 -24.13
N ALA A 125 -10.66 -6.33 -24.79
CA ALA A 125 -10.98 -5.80 -26.12
C ALA A 125 -11.00 -6.92 -27.16
N LYS A 126 -10.02 -7.83 -27.12
CA LYS A 126 -9.93 -9.02 -27.98
C LYS A 126 -11.19 -9.88 -27.88
N GLU A 127 -11.64 -10.14 -26.66
CA GLU A 127 -12.89 -10.88 -26.40
C GLU A 127 -14.12 -10.13 -26.93
N ALA A 128 -14.21 -8.83 -26.70
CA ALA A 128 -15.38 -8.02 -27.07
C ALA A 128 -15.56 -7.84 -28.59
N VAL A 129 -14.47 -7.68 -29.36
CA VAL A 129 -14.54 -7.39 -30.80
C VAL A 129 -14.23 -8.59 -31.69
N GLY A 130 -13.72 -9.69 -31.12
CA GLY A 130 -13.32 -10.88 -31.87
C GLY A 130 -12.08 -10.69 -32.77
N SER A 131 -11.30 -9.63 -32.56
CA SER A 131 -10.04 -9.41 -33.30
C SER A 131 -9.00 -10.44 -32.86
N SER A 132 -8.22 -10.95 -33.80
CA SER A 132 -7.27 -12.05 -33.56
C SER A 132 -5.87 -11.80 -34.12
N ASP A 133 -5.53 -10.57 -34.52
CA ASP A 133 -4.18 -10.25 -35.02
C ASP A 133 -3.12 -10.46 -33.91
N PRO A 134 -2.36 -11.57 -33.95
CA PRO A 134 -1.47 -11.91 -32.86
C PRO A 134 -0.27 -10.95 -32.80
N LEU A 135 0.11 -10.33 -33.92
CA LEU A 135 1.24 -9.40 -33.93
C LEU A 135 0.87 -8.12 -33.20
N PHE A 136 -0.29 -7.54 -33.52
CA PHE A 136 -0.78 -6.33 -32.85
C PHE A 136 -0.91 -6.54 -31.34
N PHE A 137 -1.63 -7.58 -30.90
CA PHE A 137 -1.89 -7.81 -29.48
C PHE A 137 -0.60 -8.11 -28.70
N ASN A 138 0.31 -8.93 -29.25
CA ASN A 138 1.58 -9.21 -28.58
C ASN A 138 2.45 -7.96 -28.46
N THR A 139 2.59 -7.17 -29.54
CA THR A 139 3.39 -5.93 -29.50
C THR A 139 2.80 -4.92 -28.53
N ALA A 140 1.48 -4.72 -28.56
CA ALA A 140 0.81 -3.80 -27.64
C ALA A 140 0.96 -4.26 -26.18
N GLN A 141 0.80 -5.56 -25.90
CA GLN A 141 0.97 -6.11 -24.56
C GLN A 141 2.41 -5.96 -24.05
N THR A 142 3.40 -6.22 -24.89
CA THR A 142 4.82 -5.98 -24.57
C THR A 142 5.05 -4.53 -24.18
N TYR A 143 4.62 -3.56 -24.99
CA TYR A 143 4.82 -2.14 -24.67
C TYR A 143 4.11 -1.71 -23.38
N ILE A 144 2.87 -2.15 -23.15
CA ILE A 144 2.17 -1.86 -21.89
C ILE A 144 2.95 -2.43 -20.70
N THR A 145 3.44 -3.66 -20.84
CA THR A 145 4.18 -4.36 -19.78
C THR A 145 5.51 -3.67 -19.48
N GLU A 146 6.26 -3.25 -20.50
CA GLU A 146 7.52 -2.51 -20.34
C GLU A 146 7.32 -1.19 -19.60
N HIS A 147 6.28 -0.42 -19.95
CA HIS A 147 5.95 0.84 -19.27
C HIS A 147 5.53 0.59 -17.82
N PHE A 148 4.74 -0.45 -17.58
CA PHE A 148 4.34 -0.87 -16.24
C PHE A 148 5.56 -1.24 -15.39
N VAL A 149 6.42 -2.13 -15.89
CA VAL A 149 7.61 -2.61 -15.17
C VAL A 149 8.57 -1.46 -14.86
N MET A 150 8.81 -0.57 -15.81
CA MET A 150 9.71 0.56 -15.59
C MET A 150 9.16 1.54 -14.54
N GLY A 151 7.86 1.84 -14.60
CA GLY A 151 7.20 2.64 -13.58
C GLY A 151 7.31 1.98 -12.20
N ASP A 152 6.91 0.71 -12.12
CA ASP A 152 6.79 -0.02 -10.87
C ASP A 152 8.16 -0.20 -10.19
N LEU A 153 9.22 -0.43 -10.98
CA LEU A 153 10.60 -0.53 -10.48
C LEU A 153 11.00 0.70 -9.66
N THR A 154 10.70 1.91 -10.14
CA THR A 154 11.05 3.14 -9.42
C THR A 154 10.28 3.27 -8.10
N ALA A 155 9.00 2.89 -8.10
CA ALA A 155 8.16 2.89 -6.93
C ALA A 155 8.65 1.87 -5.90
N MET A 156 9.01 0.67 -6.36
CA MET A 156 9.53 -0.42 -5.53
C MET A 156 10.89 -0.07 -4.91
N ILE A 157 11.80 0.57 -5.64
CA ILE A 157 13.08 1.04 -5.08
C ILE A 157 12.83 2.06 -3.96
N ALA A 158 12.02 3.09 -4.23
CA ALA A 158 11.72 4.11 -3.23
C ALA A 158 11.02 3.53 -2.00
N PHE A 159 10.08 2.61 -2.20
CA PHE A 159 9.36 1.93 -1.14
C PHE A 159 10.29 1.10 -0.26
N ASN A 160 11.13 0.24 -0.85
CA ASN A 160 12.06 -0.61 -0.09
C ASN A 160 13.08 0.23 0.70
N LEU A 161 13.68 1.24 0.06
CA LEU A 161 14.60 2.16 0.74
C LEU A 161 13.90 2.90 1.88
N GLY A 162 12.71 3.45 1.62
CA GLY A 162 11.91 4.15 2.62
C GLY A 162 11.52 3.26 3.80
N ALA A 163 11.07 2.03 3.53
CA ALA A 163 10.61 1.07 4.54
C ALA A 163 11.77 0.58 5.44
N ILE A 164 12.90 0.21 4.85
CA ILE A 164 14.10 -0.21 5.60
C ILE A 164 14.64 0.95 6.42
N TRP A 165 14.77 2.14 5.84
CA TRP A 165 15.26 3.32 6.53
C TRP A 165 14.31 3.74 7.67
N HIS A 166 13.00 3.68 7.44
CA HIS A 166 12.00 3.88 8.48
C HIS A 166 12.15 2.89 9.64
N ALA A 167 12.38 1.61 9.35
CA ALA A 167 12.63 0.59 10.37
C ALA A 167 13.91 0.89 11.17
N VAL A 168 15.00 1.27 10.51
CA VAL A 168 16.25 1.69 11.16
C VAL A 168 16.03 2.87 12.11
N ALA A 169 15.22 3.86 11.70
CA ALA A 169 14.89 5.01 12.53
C ALA A 169 14.11 4.63 13.79
N LEU A 170 13.19 3.66 13.71
CA LEU A 170 12.48 3.14 14.89
C LEU A 170 13.45 2.41 15.84
N LEU A 171 14.32 1.56 15.28
CA LEU A 171 15.29 0.79 16.06
C LEU A 171 16.35 1.68 16.73
N SER A 172 16.64 2.85 16.17
CA SER A 172 17.58 3.81 16.76
C SER A 172 17.10 4.35 18.13
N GLY A 173 15.81 4.25 18.46
CA GLY A 173 15.23 4.76 19.70
C GLY A 173 15.15 6.29 19.78
N LYS A 174 15.27 6.99 18.65
CA LYS A 174 15.22 8.48 18.58
C LYS A 174 13.81 9.02 18.27
N THR A 175 12.83 8.14 18.10
CA THR A 175 11.43 8.50 17.83
C THR A 175 10.61 8.42 19.13
N ILE A 176 9.34 8.84 19.12
CA ILE A 176 8.44 8.59 20.25
C ILE A 176 7.94 7.14 20.31
N PHE A 177 8.18 6.37 19.24
CA PHE A 177 7.78 4.98 19.16
C PHE A 177 8.86 4.09 19.81
N PRO A 178 8.46 3.07 20.58
CA PRO A 178 9.40 2.11 21.13
C PRO A 178 9.99 1.25 20.01
N ARG A 179 11.16 0.64 20.24
CA ARG A 179 11.87 -0.16 19.22
C ARG A 179 11.03 -1.32 18.66
N TRP A 180 10.22 -1.97 19.50
CA TRP A 180 9.33 -3.06 19.06
C TRP A 180 8.24 -2.60 18.08
N PHE A 181 7.95 -1.29 18.02
CA PHE A 181 6.96 -0.73 17.10
C PHE A 181 7.35 -0.91 15.63
N VAL A 182 8.60 -1.34 15.34
CA VAL A 182 9.03 -1.79 14.01
C VAL A 182 8.13 -2.89 13.43
N LEU A 183 7.50 -3.73 14.28
CA LEU A 183 6.53 -4.75 13.83
C LEU A 183 5.30 -4.14 13.14
N PHE A 184 4.92 -2.93 13.53
CA PHE A 184 3.80 -2.18 12.97
C PHE A 184 4.25 -1.16 11.92
N SER A 185 5.54 -1.13 11.57
CA SER A 185 6.04 -0.30 10.48
C SER A 185 5.69 -0.91 9.12
N PRO A 186 5.76 -0.15 8.01
CA PRO A 186 5.58 -0.70 6.67
C PRO A 186 6.46 -1.92 6.39
N PHE A 187 7.73 -1.89 6.81
CA PHE A 187 8.65 -3.03 6.66
C PHE A 187 8.17 -4.26 7.43
N GLY A 188 7.86 -4.10 8.72
CA GLY A 188 7.41 -5.22 9.57
C GLY A 188 6.11 -5.85 9.08
N VAL A 189 5.12 -5.02 8.74
CA VAL A 189 3.83 -5.48 8.22
C VAL A 189 4.00 -6.18 6.87
N LEU A 190 4.81 -5.64 5.97
CA LEU A 190 5.10 -6.29 4.69
C LEU A 190 5.76 -7.65 4.87
N THR A 191 6.79 -7.76 5.73
CA THR A 191 7.44 -9.04 6.00
C THR A 191 6.45 -10.06 6.56
N ILE A 192 5.63 -9.67 7.53
CA ILE A 192 4.64 -10.57 8.14
C ILE A 192 3.61 -11.03 7.11
N THR A 193 3.06 -10.12 6.32
CA THR A 193 2.03 -10.43 5.31
C THR A 193 2.57 -11.30 4.19
N LEU A 194 3.78 -11.04 3.68
CA LEU A 194 4.40 -11.87 2.66
C LEU A 194 4.74 -13.27 3.18
N VAL A 195 5.29 -13.39 4.39
CA VAL A 195 5.60 -14.70 5.00
C VAL A 195 4.31 -15.49 5.25
N ALA A 196 3.30 -14.88 5.88
CA ALA A 196 2.01 -15.52 6.12
C ALA A 196 1.33 -15.93 4.83
N GLY A 197 1.37 -15.08 3.81
CA GLY A 197 0.83 -15.36 2.49
C GLY A 197 1.56 -16.51 1.80
N ALA A 198 2.89 -16.50 1.79
CA ALA A 198 3.72 -17.49 1.10
C ALA A 198 3.50 -18.92 1.64
N ILE A 199 3.22 -19.07 2.93
CA ILE A 199 2.94 -20.37 3.56
C ILE A 199 1.45 -20.75 3.54
N SER A 200 0.56 -19.84 3.14
CA SER A 200 -0.87 -20.09 3.13
C SER A 200 -1.32 -20.90 1.91
N PRO A 201 -2.28 -21.82 2.06
CA PRO A 201 -2.89 -22.48 0.93
C PRO A 201 -3.84 -21.53 0.18
N ALA A 202 -4.22 -21.90 -1.05
CA ALA A 202 -5.37 -21.30 -1.71
C ALA A 202 -6.66 -21.66 -0.92
N PRO A 203 -7.65 -20.77 -0.81
CA PRO A 203 -7.70 -19.39 -1.30
C PRO A 203 -7.12 -18.35 -0.31
N ILE A 204 -6.64 -18.79 0.85
CA ILE A 204 -6.24 -17.92 1.97
C ILE A 204 -5.06 -17.02 1.59
N ALA A 205 -4.11 -17.53 0.81
CA ALA A 205 -2.94 -16.78 0.35
C ALA A 205 -3.32 -15.43 -0.28
N GLY A 206 -4.41 -15.37 -1.05
CA GLY A 206 -4.86 -14.15 -1.71
C GLY A 206 -5.24 -13.04 -0.72
N TYR A 207 -5.79 -13.37 0.45
CA TYR A 207 -6.12 -12.36 1.47
C TYR A 207 -4.90 -11.72 2.10
N PHE A 208 -3.73 -12.36 2.02
CA PHE A 208 -2.46 -11.78 2.47
C PHE A 208 -1.71 -11.10 1.33
N ILE A 209 -1.50 -11.83 0.24
CA ILE A 209 -0.61 -11.38 -0.85
C ILE A 209 -1.33 -10.42 -1.77
N ALA A 210 -2.53 -10.73 -2.28
CA ALA A 210 -3.20 -9.81 -3.21
C ALA A 210 -3.50 -8.46 -2.55
N LEU A 211 -3.71 -8.45 -1.24
CA LEU A 211 -4.01 -7.26 -0.42
C LEU A 211 -2.77 -6.63 0.22
N PHE A 212 -1.55 -7.00 -0.20
CA PHE A 212 -0.33 -6.52 0.46
C PHE A 212 -0.27 -5.00 0.48
N GLY A 213 -0.70 -4.36 -0.62
CA GLY A 213 -0.78 -2.91 -0.78
C GLY A 213 -1.57 -2.26 0.35
N THR A 214 -2.78 -2.77 0.57
CA THR A 214 -3.65 -2.33 1.64
C THR A 214 -3.08 -2.58 3.03
N TRP A 215 -2.52 -3.77 3.29
CA TRP A 215 -2.04 -4.10 4.63
C TRP A 215 -0.86 -3.23 5.08
N PHE A 216 0.11 -2.97 4.19
CA PHE A 216 1.27 -2.15 4.54
C PHE A 216 0.90 -0.68 4.81
N MET A 217 -0.28 -0.22 4.37
CA MET A 217 -0.78 1.11 4.67
C MET A 217 -1.67 1.13 5.93
N LEU A 218 -2.65 0.22 5.98
CA LEU A 218 -3.73 0.23 6.96
C LEU A 218 -3.23 -0.07 8.37
N ILE A 219 -2.44 -1.13 8.53
CA ILE A 219 -1.95 -1.54 9.85
C ILE A 219 -1.03 -0.46 10.44
N PRO A 220 -0.03 0.06 9.70
CA PRO A 220 0.81 1.15 10.20
C PRO A 220 0.02 2.43 10.52
N LEU A 221 -0.98 2.78 9.72
CA LEU A 221 -1.84 3.95 9.99
C LEU A 221 -2.59 3.80 11.32
N ILE A 222 -3.29 2.68 11.50
CA ILE A 222 -4.08 2.43 12.71
C ILE A 222 -3.15 2.41 13.93
N ALA A 223 -2.05 1.67 13.86
CA ALA A 223 -1.10 1.55 14.95
C ALA A 223 -0.52 2.92 15.35
N SER A 224 0.00 3.68 14.38
CA SER A 224 0.61 4.99 14.63
C SER A 224 -0.42 6.02 15.14
N THR A 225 -1.63 6.04 14.59
CA THR A 225 -2.72 6.91 15.06
C THR A 225 -3.06 6.63 16.51
N VAL A 226 -3.29 5.36 16.86
CA VAL A 226 -3.62 4.95 18.24
C VAL A 226 -2.48 5.27 19.19
N TRP A 227 -1.23 5.02 18.78
CA TRP A 227 -0.05 5.31 19.60
C TRP A 227 0.10 6.79 19.88
N VAL A 228 0.09 7.62 18.84
CA VAL A 228 0.21 9.09 18.94
C VAL A 228 -0.92 9.66 19.79
N GLN A 229 -2.15 9.18 19.59
CA GLN A 229 -3.30 9.62 20.38
C GLN A 229 -3.12 9.31 21.87
N ARG A 230 -2.63 8.11 22.22
CA ARG A 230 -2.45 7.73 23.63
C ARG A 230 -1.32 8.53 24.29
N HIS A 231 -0.21 8.74 23.61
CA HIS A 231 0.99 9.31 24.22
C HIS A 231 1.04 10.84 24.20
N LEU A 232 0.49 11.49 23.17
CA LEU A 232 0.53 12.95 23.07
C LEU A 232 -0.75 13.61 23.58
N CYS A 233 -1.90 12.92 23.57
CA CYS A 233 -3.19 13.55 23.88
C CYS A 233 -3.69 13.28 25.30
N ARG A 234 -3.26 12.18 25.94
CA ARG A 234 -3.67 11.86 27.31
C ARG A 234 -2.81 12.53 28.38
N GLY A 235 -1.59 12.97 28.03
CA GLY A 235 -0.69 13.69 28.95
C GLY A 235 -1.14 15.11 29.29
N ASN A 236 -2.16 15.64 28.62
CA ASN A 236 -2.64 17.03 28.77
C ASN A 236 -3.98 17.17 29.49
N LYS A 237 -4.49 16.12 30.17
CA LYS A 237 -5.62 16.37 31.08
C LYS A 237 -5.09 17.19 32.26
N PRO A 238 -5.58 18.43 32.48
CA PRO A 238 -5.26 19.15 33.69
C PRO A 238 -5.73 18.29 34.86
N ASP A 239 -4.83 18.08 35.81
CA ASP A 239 -5.14 17.37 37.03
C ASP A 239 -6.15 18.23 37.78
N ASN A 240 -7.44 17.90 37.65
CA ASN A 240 -8.53 18.59 38.34
C ASN A 240 -8.58 18.24 39.84
N SER A 241 -7.47 17.77 40.42
CA SER A 241 -7.29 17.63 41.85
C SER A 241 -6.84 18.97 42.45
N ARG A 242 -7.78 19.91 42.59
CA ARG A 242 -7.72 21.00 43.57
C ARG A 242 -9.11 21.25 44.14
#